data_AF-A0A6D2LCD8-F1
#
_entry.id   AF-A0A6D2LCD8-F1
#
_cell.length_a   1.000
_cell.length_b   1.000
_cell.length_c   1.000
_cell.angle_alpha   90.00
_cell.angle_beta   90.00
_cell.angle_gamma   90.00
#
_symmetry.space_group_name_H-M   'P 1'
#
loop_
_entity.id
_entity.type
_entity.pdbx_description
1 polymer ?
#
loop_
_entity_poly.entity_id
_entity_poly.type
_entity_poly.pdbx_seq_one_letter_code
_entity_poly.pdbx_strand_id
1 'polypeptide(L)'
;MEEVLAAESSLRTGPPSTYADKVFENDMNIAIRLTEKAYENCLFREALKNGFYDLQAARDEYRLSCGSGGMNHDLILKFMDVQTRLIEPICPQFAEHVWRELLKKEGSVVKAGWPTSDEPDLVLKGANKYLQDSIILMRKLLQKQLSVPRRLPRKVLK
;
A
#
# COMPACT_ATOMS: atom_id res chain seq x y z
N MET A 1 11.78 -4.24 0.01
CA MET A 1 11.26 -5.62 -0.05
C MET A 1 12.04 -6.53 0.89
N GLU A 2 13.37 -6.41 0.94
CA GLU A 2 14.20 -7.17 1.91
C GLU A 2 13.79 -6.97 3.38
N GLU A 3 13.49 -5.72 3.79
CA GLU A 3 13.01 -5.45 5.16
C GLU A 3 11.71 -6.20 5.51
N VAL A 4 10.86 -6.46 4.52
CA VAL A 4 9.61 -7.19 4.70
C VAL A 4 9.87 -8.65 4.97
N LEU A 5 10.82 -9.24 4.24
CA LEU A 5 11.28 -10.61 4.45
C LEU A 5 12.01 -10.74 5.78
N ALA A 6 12.80 -9.74 6.17
CA ALA A 6 13.45 -9.71 7.49
C ALA A 6 12.43 -9.64 8.64
N ALA A 7 11.25 -9.06 8.40
CA ALA A 7 10.17 -8.95 9.36
C ALA A 7 9.16 -10.11 9.30
N GLU A 8 9.45 -11.19 8.56
CA GLU A 8 8.52 -12.29 8.30
C GLU A 8 7.95 -12.92 9.59
N SER A 9 8.76 -13.03 10.64
CA SER A 9 8.34 -13.54 11.95
C SER A 9 7.33 -12.66 12.69
N SER A 10 7.17 -11.39 12.27
CA SER A 10 6.20 -10.43 12.82
C SER A 10 4.90 -10.36 12.00
N LEU A 11 4.84 -11.07 10.87
CA LEU A 11 3.67 -11.09 10.01
C LEU A 11 2.62 -12.05 10.57
N ARG A 12 1.36 -11.60 10.51
CA ARG A 12 0.23 -12.40 10.93
C ARG A 12 -0.04 -13.49 9.89
N THR A 13 -0.20 -14.71 10.37
CA THR A 13 -0.57 -15.88 9.56
C THR A 13 -2.09 -16.11 9.58
N GLY A 14 -2.59 -16.78 8.54
CA GLY A 14 -4.02 -17.05 8.36
C GLY A 14 -4.69 -16.08 7.37
N PRO A 15 -5.97 -16.31 7.05
CA PRO A 15 -6.64 -15.59 5.98
C PRO A 15 -6.75 -14.08 6.27
N PRO A 16 -6.68 -13.23 5.23
CA PRO A 16 -6.92 -11.81 5.37
C PRO A 16 -8.35 -11.57 5.88
N SER A 17 -8.49 -10.84 6.98
CA SER A 17 -9.78 -10.74 7.70
C SER A 17 -10.08 -9.34 8.21
N THR A 18 -9.08 -8.46 8.29
CA THR A 18 -9.26 -7.10 8.81
C THR A 18 -9.79 -6.15 7.75
N TYR A 19 -10.28 -4.99 8.18
CA TYR A 19 -10.64 -3.92 7.25
C TYR A 19 -9.44 -3.45 6.42
N ALA A 20 -8.28 -3.27 7.07
CA ALA A 20 -7.05 -2.85 6.41
C ALA A 20 -6.60 -3.87 5.35
N ASP A 21 -6.76 -5.17 5.63
CA ASP A 21 -6.44 -6.24 4.69
C ASP A 21 -7.27 -6.11 3.40
N LYS A 22 -8.59 -5.92 3.54
CA LYS A 22 -9.51 -5.78 2.41
C LYS A 22 -9.24 -4.52 1.59
N VAL A 23 -8.93 -3.41 2.27
CA VAL A 23 -8.56 -2.15 1.61
C VAL A 23 -7.29 -2.35 0.79
N PHE A 24 -6.26 -2.94 1.39
CA PHE A 24 -4.98 -3.14 0.71
C PHE A 24 -5.10 -4.10 -0.48
N GLU A 25 -5.87 -5.19 -0.35
CA GLU A 25 -6.18 -6.07 -1.46
C GLU A 25 -6.90 -5.34 -2.60
N ASN A 26 -7.89 -4.52 -2.26
CA ASN A 26 -8.61 -3.71 -3.23
C ASN A 26 -7.71 -2.70 -3.94
N ASP A 27 -6.80 -2.05 -3.21
CA ASP A 27 -5.83 -1.11 -3.78
C ASP A 27 -4.87 -1.80 -4.77
N MET A 28 -4.45 -3.04 -4.48
CA MET A 28 -3.70 -3.85 -5.45
C MET A 28 -4.51 -4.13 -6.72
N ASN A 29 -5.77 -4.54 -6.58
CA ASN A 29 -6.65 -4.80 -7.74
C ASN A 29 -6.85 -3.54 -8.60
N ILE A 30 -7.02 -2.38 -7.97
CA ILE A 30 -7.12 -1.08 -8.65
C ILE A 30 -5.83 -0.78 -9.40
N ALA A 31 -4.67 -0.92 -8.75
CA ALA A 31 -3.38 -0.62 -9.33
C ALA A 31 -3.10 -1.49 -10.56
N ILE A 32 -3.41 -2.79 -10.51
CA ILE A 32 -3.27 -3.70 -11.65
C ILE A 32 -4.03 -3.17 -12.87
N ARG A 33 -5.32 -2.86 -12.71
CA ARG A 33 -6.17 -2.40 -13.82
C ARG A 33 -5.78 -1.03 -14.36
N LEU A 34 -5.43 -0.09 -13.47
CA LEU A 34 -4.98 1.24 -13.90
C LEU A 34 -3.64 1.17 -14.64
N THR A 35 -2.76 0.26 -14.22
CA THR A 35 -1.45 0.06 -14.86
C THR A 35 -1.60 -0.63 -16.20
N GLU A 36 -2.47 -1.64 -16.30
CA GLU A 36 -2.80 -2.33 -17.56
C GLU A 36 -3.30 -1.33 -18.60
N LYS A 37 -4.33 -0.55 -18.24
CA LYS A 37 -4.87 0.50 -19.09
C LYS A 37 -3.82 1.55 -19.47
N ALA A 38 -2.90 1.90 -18.56
CA ALA A 38 -1.83 2.84 -18.87
C ALA A 38 -0.85 2.26 -19.90
N TYR A 39 -0.47 0.99 -19.78
CA TYR A 39 0.37 0.33 -20.78
C TYR A 39 -0.33 0.18 -22.14
N GLU A 40 -1.60 -0.20 -22.17
CA GLU A 40 -2.39 -0.28 -23.40
C GLU A 40 -2.44 1.06 -24.15
N ASN A 41 -2.47 2.17 -23.42
CA ASN A 41 -2.47 3.52 -23.97
C ASN A 41 -1.06 4.12 -24.14
N CYS A 42 0.00 3.33 -23.97
CA CYS A 42 1.40 3.78 -24.02
C CYS A 42 1.74 4.93 -23.05
N LEU A 43 1.01 5.05 -21.95
CA LEU A 43 1.20 6.05 -20.90
C LEU A 43 2.17 5.54 -19.82
N PHE A 44 3.43 5.32 -20.20
CA PHE A 44 4.43 4.70 -19.32
C PHE A 44 4.67 5.45 -17.99
N ARG A 45 4.52 6.78 -17.99
CA ARG A 45 4.62 7.58 -16.76
C ARG A 45 3.49 7.26 -15.79
N GLU A 46 2.26 7.11 -16.29
CA GLU A 46 1.12 6.73 -15.47
C GLU A 46 1.21 5.27 -15.04
N ALA A 47 1.71 4.38 -15.91
CA ALA A 47 1.97 2.99 -15.55
C ALA A 47 2.96 2.89 -14.37
N LEU A 48 4.07 3.63 -14.42
CA LEU A 48 5.04 3.68 -13.33
C LEU A 48 4.44 4.26 -12.04
N LYS A 49 3.65 5.32 -12.16
CA LYS A 49 2.96 5.93 -11.03
C LYS A 49 2.02 4.94 -10.35
N ASN A 50 1.11 4.34 -11.11
CA ASN A 50 0.08 3.45 -10.59
C ASN A 50 0.67 2.11 -10.10
N GLY A 51 1.54 1.49 -10.91
CA GLY A 51 2.05 0.13 -10.69
C GLY A 51 3.22 0.06 -9.71
N PHE A 52 3.85 1.19 -9.38
CA PHE A 52 4.97 1.25 -8.45
C PHE A 52 4.73 2.23 -7.31
N TYR A 53 4.67 3.54 -7.58
CA TYR A 53 4.63 4.55 -6.53
C TYR A 53 3.35 4.50 -5.68
N ASP A 54 2.19 4.48 -6.32
CA ASP A 54 0.90 4.43 -5.63
C ASP A 54 0.73 3.09 -4.89
N LEU A 55 1.23 2.00 -5.46
CA LEU A 55 1.23 0.67 -4.83
C LEU A 55 2.13 0.63 -3.58
N GLN A 56 3.32 1.27 -3.63
CA GLN A 56 4.18 1.42 -2.46
C GLN A 56 3.51 2.28 -1.37
N ALA A 57 2.85 3.38 -1.75
CA ALA A 57 2.11 4.22 -0.82
C ALA A 57 0.97 3.43 -0.13
N ALA A 58 0.22 2.62 -0.89
CA ALA A 58 -0.82 1.76 -0.33
C ALA A 58 -0.27 0.74 0.68
N ARG A 59 0.92 0.17 0.43
CA ARG A 59 1.60 -0.71 1.40
C ARG A 59 1.98 0.04 2.67
N ASP A 60 2.52 1.25 2.55
CA ASP A 60 2.89 2.06 3.72
C ASP A 60 1.66 2.44 4.55
N GLU A 61 0.55 2.78 3.90
CA GLU A 61 -0.73 3.02 4.57
C GLU A 61 -1.25 1.75 5.26
N TYR A 62 -1.16 0.60 4.60
CA TYR A 62 -1.54 -0.69 5.17
C TYR A 62 -0.73 -1.02 6.43
N ARG A 63 0.60 -0.81 6.37
CA ARG A 63 1.49 -0.98 7.52
C ARG A 63 1.07 -0.09 8.70
N LEU A 64 0.76 1.18 8.44
CA LEU A 64 0.31 2.11 9.48
C LEU A 64 -1.06 1.72 10.05
N SER A 65 -1.96 1.25 9.19
CA SER A 65 -3.33 0.87 9.57
C SER A 65 -3.38 -0.42 10.39
N CYS A 66 -2.44 -1.35 10.15
CA CYS A 66 -2.31 -2.57 10.94
C CYS A 66 -1.77 -2.32 12.35
N GLY A 67 -0.98 -1.26 12.56
CA GLY A 67 -0.42 -0.90 13.86
C GLY A 67 0.29 -2.08 14.53
N SER A 68 -0.05 -2.37 15.78
CA SER A 68 0.49 -3.49 16.55
C SER A 68 -0.03 -4.87 16.12
N GLY A 69 -1.09 -4.92 15.28
CA GLY A 69 -1.67 -6.18 14.79
C GLY A 69 -0.84 -6.88 13.71
N GLY A 70 0.17 -6.18 13.17
CA GLY A 70 1.04 -6.71 12.11
C GLY A 70 0.34 -6.84 10.75
N MET A 71 1.14 -6.83 9.69
CA MET A 71 0.65 -7.06 8.33
C MET A 71 0.39 -8.55 8.11
N ASN A 72 -0.54 -8.89 7.24
CA ASN A 72 -0.79 -10.26 6.83
C ASN A 72 0.32 -10.75 5.87
N HIS A 73 0.82 -11.96 6.12
CA HIS A 73 1.90 -12.56 5.33
C HIS A 73 1.51 -12.77 3.86
N ASP A 74 0.37 -13.41 3.61
CA ASP A 74 -0.08 -13.77 2.25
C ASP A 74 -0.33 -12.53 1.39
N LEU A 75 -0.95 -11.48 1.95
CA LEU A 75 -1.19 -10.22 1.25
C LEU A 75 0.11 -9.51 0.86
N ILE A 76 1.11 -9.59 1.72
CA ILE A 76 2.40 -8.96 1.47
C ILE A 76 3.18 -9.71 0.38
N LEU A 77 3.13 -11.04 0.37
CA LEU A 77 3.69 -11.83 -0.73
C LEU A 77 2.94 -11.57 -2.05
N LYS A 78 1.61 -11.44 -2.01
CA LYS A 78 0.79 -11.05 -3.17
C LYS A 78 1.20 -9.67 -3.68
N PHE A 79 1.40 -8.69 -2.79
CA PHE A 79 1.91 -7.37 -3.15
C PHE A 79 3.28 -7.44 -3.83
N MET A 80 4.21 -8.24 -3.28
CA MET A 80 5.54 -8.39 -3.86
C MET A 80 5.47 -9.02 -5.26
N ASP A 81 4.64 -10.05 -5.46
CA ASP A 81 4.41 -10.63 -6.79
C ASP A 81 3.86 -9.60 -7.78
N VAL A 82 2.78 -8.91 -7.39
CA VAL A 82 2.11 -7.92 -8.24
C VAL A 82 3.07 -6.79 -8.61
N GLN A 83 3.73 -6.17 -7.63
CA GLN A 83 4.67 -5.06 -7.89
C GLN A 83 5.82 -5.49 -8.81
N THR A 84 6.35 -6.69 -8.61
CA THR A 84 7.45 -7.25 -9.43
C THR A 84 7.02 -7.43 -10.88
N ARG A 85 5.80 -7.91 -11.11
CA ARG A 85 5.28 -8.13 -12.47
C ARG A 85 4.85 -6.83 -13.14
N LEU A 86 4.33 -5.86 -12.40
CA LEU A 86 3.94 -4.56 -12.94
C LEU A 86 5.14 -3.69 -13.35
N ILE A 87 6.28 -3.81 -12.67
CA ILE A 87 7.49 -3.02 -12.98
C ILE A 87 8.38 -3.69 -14.05
N GLU A 88 8.16 -4.96 -14.36
CA GLU A 88 8.96 -5.75 -15.29
C GLU A 88 9.20 -5.06 -16.65
N PRO A 89 8.18 -4.44 -17.31
CA PRO A 89 8.39 -3.81 -18.61
C PRO A 89 9.29 -2.57 -18.58
N ILE A 90 9.50 -1.96 -17.41
CA ILE A 90 10.31 -0.74 -17.22
C ILE A 90 11.69 -1.09 -16.66
N CYS A 91 11.75 -2.01 -15.69
CA CYS A 91 12.99 -2.41 -15.02
C CYS A 91 13.12 -3.94 -14.95
N PRO A 92 13.42 -4.63 -16.06
CA PRO A 92 13.40 -6.09 -16.13
C PRO A 92 14.48 -6.74 -15.27
N GLN A 93 15.68 -6.16 -15.16
CA GLN A 93 16.75 -6.73 -14.33
C GLN A 93 16.40 -6.67 -12.84
N PHE A 94 15.75 -5.58 -12.41
CA PHE A 94 15.27 -5.44 -11.03
C PHE A 94 14.15 -6.43 -10.76
N ALA A 95 13.16 -6.53 -11.65
CA ALA A 95 12.06 -7.45 -11.51
C ALA A 95 12.54 -8.92 -11.47
N GLU A 96 13.51 -9.29 -12.30
CA GLU A 96 14.09 -10.64 -12.32
C GLU A 96 14.86 -10.95 -11.04
N HIS A 97 15.63 -9.98 -10.51
CA HIS A 97 16.31 -10.14 -9.23
C HIS A 97 15.31 -10.35 -8.09
N VAL A 98 14.24 -9.57 -8.03
CA VAL A 98 13.20 -9.74 -7.01
C VAL A 98 12.49 -11.09 -7.17
N TRP A 99 12.18 -11.50 -8.40
CA TRP A 99 11.50 -12.77 -8.68
C TRP A 99 12.31 -13.99 -8.23
N ARG A 100 13.61 -14.03 -8.56
CA ARG A 100 14.48 -15.17 -8.28
C ARG A 100 15.09 -15.13 -6.90
N GLU A 101 15.67 -14.01 -6.49
CA GLU A 101 16.44 -13.94 -5.25
C GLU A 101 15.55 -13.70 -4.02
N LEU A 102 14.53 -12.85 -4.15
CA LEU A 102 13.67 -12.50 -3.02
C LEU A 102 12.45 -13.42 -2.90
N LEU A 103 11.72 -13.61 -4.01
CA LEU A 103 10.51 -14.45 -4.02
C LEU A 103 10.83 -15.94 -4.22
N LYS A 104 12.06 -16.29 -4.61
CA LYS A 104 12.52 -17.68 -4.84
C LYS A 104 11.59 -18.45 -5.79
N LYS A 105 11.02 -17.75 -6.78
CA LYS A 105 10.15 -18.36 -7.78
C LYS A 105 10.96 -18.97 -8.91
N GLU A 106 10.52 -20.12 -9.38
CA GLU A 106 11.11 -20.74 -10.55
C GLU A 106 10.79 -19.96 -11.83
N GLY A 107 11.65 -20.11 -12.83
CA GLY A 107 11.50 -19.44 -14.13
C GLY A 107 11.96 -17.98 -14.13
N SER A 108 11.31 -17.17 -14.96
CA SER A 108 11.62 -15.75 -15.17
C SER A 108 10.35 -14.94 -15.11
N VAL A 109 10.43 -13.72 -14.57
CA VAL A 109 9.26 -12.83 -14.43
C VAL A 109 8.62 -12.54 -15.78
N VAL A 110 9.42 -12.48 -16.85
CA VAL A 110 8.97 -12.26 -18.23
C VAL A 110 7.95 -13.33 -18.66
N LYS A 111 8.13 -14.57 -18.19
CA LYS A 111 7.24 -15.71 -18.51
C LYS A 111 6.07 -15.85 -17.54
N ALA A 112 6.04 -15.09 -16.45
CA ALA A 112 4.99 -15.16 -15.45
C ALA A 112 3.67 -14.52 -15.92
N GLY A 113 3.72 -13.64 -16.93
CA GLY A 113 2.55 -12.94 -17.48
C GLY A 113 2.00 -11.85 -16.57
N TRP A 114 0.86 -11.27 -16.94
CA TRP A 114 0.22 -10.17 -16.21
C TRP A 114 -0.50 -10.64 -14.92
N PRO A 115 -0.40 -9.92 -13.79
CA PRO A 115 -1.06 -10.31 -12.55
C PRO A 115 -2.59 -10.30 -12.67
N THR A 116 -3.24 -11.29 -12.07
CA THR A 116 -4.70 -11.38 -12.01
C THR A 116 -5.25 -10.43 -10.95
N SER A 117 -6.35 -9.74 -11.26
CA SER A 117 -7.07 -8.88 -10.32
C SER A 117 -8.55 -9.23 -10.27
N ASP A 118 -9.13 -9.15 -9.06
CA ASP A 118 -10.58 -9.18 -8.90
C ASP A 118 -11.20 -7.83 -9.27
N GLU A 119 -12.53 -7.77 -9.35
CA GLU A 119 -13.25 -6.51 -9.55
C GLU A 119 -13.01 -5.54 -8.38
N PRO A 120 -12.51 -4.32 -8.65
CA PRO A 120 -12.33 -3.31 -7.61
C PRO A 120 -13.63 -2.88 -6.94
N ASP A 121 -13.61 -2.86 -5.62
CA ASP A 121 -14.65 -2.24 -4.81
C ASP A 121 -14.40 -0.73 -4.67
N LEU A 122 -15.09 0.05 -5.51
CA LEU A 122 -15.01 1.51 -5.49
C LEU A 122 -15.66 2.13 -4.24
N VAL A 123 -16.61 1.44 -3.61
CA VAL A 123 -17.24 1.89 -2.37
C VAL A 123 -16.25 1.78 -1.23
N LEU A 124 -15.53 0.65 -1.14
CA LEU A 124 -14.47 0.46 -0.15
C LEU A 124 -13.35 1.48 -0.32
N LYS A 125 -12.95 1.76 -1.57
CA LYS A 125 -11.97 2.82 -1.87
C LYS A 125 -12.44 4.20 -1.36
N GLY A 126 -13.69 4.55 -1.66
CA GLY A 126 -14.28 5.81 -1.20
C GLY A 126 -14.37 5.90 0.32
N ALA A 127 -14.76 4.81 0.98
CA ALA A 127 -14.83 4.72 2.43
C ALA A 127 -13.44 4.87 3.08
N ASN A 128 -12.41 4.20 2.55
CA ASN A 128 -11.05 4.33 3.07
C ASN A 128 -10.51 5.76 2.89
N LYS A 129 -10.75 6.36 1.71
CA LYS A 129 -10.37 7.76 1.46
C LYS A 129 -11.00 8.70 2.49
N TYR A 130 -12.29 8.55 2.77
CA TYR A 130 -12.97 9.34 3.79
C TYR A 130 -12.37 9.16 5.18
N LEU A 131 -12.04 7.91 5.55
CA LEU A 131 -11.40 7.59 6.82
C LEU A 131 -10.04 8.28 6.95
N GLN A 132 -9.18 8.18 5.93
CA GLN A 132 -7.86 8.81 5.94
C GLN A 132 -7.94 10.34 5.98
N ASP A 133 -8.81 10.94 5.17
CA ASP A 133 -9.03 12.39 5.15
C ASP A 133 -9.50 12.89 6.53
N SER A 134 -10.35 12.12 7.21
CA SER A 134 -10.80 12.39 8.58
C SER A 134 -9.67 12.26 9.62
N ILE A 135 -8.83 11.23 9.53
CA ILE A 135 -7.65 11.07 10.41
C ILE A 135 -6.70 12.25 10.27
N ILE A 136 -6.40 12.66 9.03
CA ILE A 136 -5.51 13.80 8.75
C ILE A 136 -6.10 15.09 9.34
N LEU A 137 -7.41 15.31 9.16
CA LEU A 137 -8.11 16.47 9.73
C LEU A 137 -8.00 16.49 11.26
N MET A 138 -8.31 15.38 11.92
CA MET A 138 -8.24 15.28 13.38
C MET A 138 -6.82 15.54 13.91
N ARG A 139 -5.79 14.99 13.25
CA ARG A 139 -4.38 15.24 13.61
C ARG A 139 -4.01 16.72 13.51
N LYS A 140 -4.42 17.39 12.43
CA LYS A 140 -4.19 18.83 12.24
C LYS A 140 -4.89 19.66 13.32
N LEU A 141 -6.14 19.34 13.64
CA LEU A 141 -6.90 20.03 14.69
C LEU A 141 -6.26 19.84 16.06
N LEU A 142 -5.80 18.63 16.39
CA LEU A 142 -5.10 18.34 17.63
C LEU A 142 -3.81 19.15 17.76
N GLN A 143 -2.97 19.16 16.71
CA GLN A 143 -1.74 19.97 16.70
C GLN A 143 -2.03 21.45 16.92
N LYS A 144 -3.09 21.97 16.29
CA LYS A 144 -3.53 23.35 16.49
C LYS A 144 -3.91 23.61 17.95
N GLN A 145 -4.66 22.72 18.60
CA GLN A 145 -5.02 22.86 20.01
C GLN A 145 -3.79 22.82 20.94
N LEU A 146 -2.84 21.92 20.68
CA LEU A 146 -1.61 21.82 21.47
C LEU A 146 -0.70 23.04 21.32
N SER A 147 -0.71 23.69 20.15
CA SER A 147 0.10 24.88 19.88
C SER A 147 -0.43 26.18 20.50
N VAL A 148 -1.70 26.21 20.93
CA VAL A 148 -2.30 27.39 21.58
C VAL A 148 -1.94 27.35 23.08
N PRO A 149 -1.24 28.36 23.64
CA PRO A 149 -0.97 28.40 25.07
C PRO A 149 -2.29 28.42 25.84
N ARG A 150 -2.45 27.55 26.84
CA ARG A 150 -3.57 27.66 27.79
C ARG A 150 -3.48 29.05 28.42
N ARG A 151 -4.39 29.96 28.07
CA ARG A 151 -4.50 31.27 28.72
C ARG A 151 -4.83 31.01 30.19
N LEU A 152 -3.84 31.14 31.07
CA LEU A 152 -4.06 31.15 32.52
C LEU A 152 -5.09 32.26 32.82
N PRO A 153 -6.16 31.98 33.59
CA PRO A 153 -7.11 33.01 33.96
C PRO A 153 -6.35 34.12 34.69
N ARG A 154 -6.44 35.36 34.20
CA ARG A 154 -5.85 36.54 34.85
C ARG A 154 -6.36 36.57 36.29
N LYS A 155 -5.48 36.32 37.27
CA LYS A 155 -5.79 36.58 38.68
C LYS A 155 -6.15 38.06 38.77
N VAL A 156 -7.42 38.34 39.04
CA VAL A 156 -7.88 39.68 39.38
C VAL A 156 -7.32 39.95 40.79
N LEU A 157 -6.23 40.72 40.86
CA LEU A 157 -5.73 41.26 42.11
C LEU A 157 -6.75 42.30 42.58
N LYS A 158 -7.34 42.04 43.75
CA LYS A 158 -8.14 43.00 44.52
C LYS A 158 -7.23 44.03 45.18
#